data_AF-A0A2W1G849-F1
#
_entry.id   AF-A0A2W1G849-F1
#
_cell.length_a   1.000
_cell.length_b   1.000
_cell.length_c   1.000
_cell.angle_alpha   90.00
_cell.angle_beta   90.00
_cell.angle_gamma   90.00
#
_symmetry.space_group_name_H-M   'P 1'
#
loop_
_entity.id
_entity.type
_entity.pdbx_description
1 polymer ?
#
loop_
_entity_poly.entity_id
_entity_poly.type
_entity_poly.pdbx_seq_one_letter_code
_entity_poly.pdbx_strand_id
1 'polypeptide(L)'
;MRFEIPTIVALLSSFASAVSVCRPHSKLNPFNDSRGCTIFKDQTCGSDPGFAIPGDSGYCADLNNLFADYDGKVRSFRVEKGYQCEFYLDIGCPAYKSHISYGSLTESVNVPTLNSTYDRKIRSIYCCNLN
;
A
#
# COMPACT_ATOMS: atom_id res chain seq x y z
N MET A 1 -40.37 6.93 48.08
CA MET A 1 -39.23 6.20 47.50
C MET A 1 -38.49 7.18 46.59
N ARG A 2 -37.23 7.53 46.92
CA ARG A 2 -36.43 8.51 46.19
C ARG A 2 -35.64 7.78 45.10
N PHE A 3 -35.81 8.19 43.85
CA PHE A 3 -35.03 7.69 42.72
C PHE A 3 -33.84 8.63 42.52
N GLU A 4 -32.64 8.15 42.83
CA GLU A 4 -31.38 8.80 42.51
C GLU A 4 -30.92 8.27 41.15
N ILE A 5 -30.71 9.16 40.18
CA ILE A 5 -30.20 8.81 38.84
C ILE A 5 -28.66 8.89 38.90
N PRO A 6 -27.92 7.82 38.59
CA PRO A 6 -26.47 7.90 38.54
C PRO A 6 -26.04 8.64 37.27
N THR A 7 -25.34 9.74 37.45
CA THR A 7 -24.69 10.51 36.39
C THR A 7 -23.55 9.68 35.79
N ILE A 8 -23.77 9.09 34.61
CA ILE A 8 -22.73 8.37 33.87
C ILE A 8 -21.81 9.39 33.20
N VAL A 9 -20.60 9.52 33.70
CA VAL A 9 -19.52 10.29 33.06
C VAL A 9 -18.95 9.42 31.93
N ALA A 10 -19.40 9.65 30.70
CA ALA A 10 -18.80 9.04 29.52
C ALA A 10 -17.48 9.76 29.18
N LEU A 11 -16.35 9.20 29.63
CA LEU A 11 -15.02 9.58 29.17
C LEU A 11 -14.88 9.16 27.70
N LEU A 12 -15.11 10.10 26.78
CA LEU A 12 -14.78 9.96 25.37
C LEU A 12 -13.26 9.94 25.19
N SER A 13 -12.65 8.77 25.37
CA SER A 13 -11.27 8.51 24.97
C SER A 13 -11.19 8.56 23.43
N SER A 14 -10.84 9.73 22.92
CA SER A 14 -10.56 9.93 21.50
C SER A 14 -9.19 9.32 21.19
N PHE A 15 -9.17 8.09 20.67
CA PHE A 15 -7.93 7.50 20.15
C PHE A 15 -7.59 8.21 18.84
N ALA A 16 -6.78 9.26 18.91
CA ALA A 16 -6.18 9.86 17.72
C ALA A 16 -5.17 8.85 17.15
N SER A 17 -5.62 7.99 16.24
CA SER A 17 -4.73 7.13 15.47
C SER A 17 -3.87 8.02 14.58
N ALA A 18 -2.61 8.23 14.97
CA ALA A 18 -1.62 8.82 14.08
C ALA A 18 -1.39 7.83 12.94
N VAL A 19 -2.15 7.98 11.85
CA VAL A 19 -1.94 7.21 10.62
C VAL A 19 -0.55 7.59 10.14
N SER A 20 0.38 6.63 10.17
CA SER A 20 1.72 6.84 9.66
C SER A 20 1.60 7.15 8.17
N VAL A 21 1.81 8.40 7.77
CA VAL A 21 1.69 8.81 6.37
C VAL A 21 3.03 8.55 5.71
N CYS A 22 3.02 7.85 4.57
CA CYS A 22 4.17 7.81 3.68
C CYS A 22 4.58 9.25 3.35
N ARG A 23 5.77 9.66 3.79
CA ARG A 23 6.34 10.97 3.48
C ARG A 23 7.39 10.74 2.41
N PRO A 24 7.02 10.67 1.12
CA PRO A 24 8.00 10.50 0.07
C PRO A 24 9.11 11.55 0.23
N HIS A 25 10.35 11.09 0.17
CA HIS A 25 11.49 11.98 0.16
C HIS A 25 11.43 12.79 -1.14
N SER A 26 11.21 14.10 -0.99
CA SER A 26 10.91 15.11 -2.02
C SER A 26 9.45 15.17 -2.49
N LYS A 27 9.01 16.40 -2.81
CA LYS A 27 7.78 16.72 -3.53
C LYS A 27 7.77 15.96 -4.86
N LEU A 28 7.42 14.68 -4.84
CA LEU A 28 7.11 13.95 -6.06
C LEU A 28 5.83 14.59 -6.59
N ASN A 29 5.96 15.30 -7.72
CA ASN A 29 4.80 15.71 -8.49
C ASN A 29 3.87 14.50 -8.63
N PRO A 30 2.53 14.69 -8.61
CA PRO A 30 1.63 13.60 -8.96
C PRO A 30 2.12 12.98 -10.27
N PHE A 31 2.51 11.71 -10.19
CA PHE A 31 3.09 11.01 -11.32
C PHE A 31 1.98 10.81 -12.35
N ASN A 32 2.07 11.50 -13.49
CA ASN A 32 1.15 11.32 -14.61
C ASN A 32 1.82 10.49 -15.71
N ASP A 33 2.38 9.34 -15.32
CA ASP A 33 3.16 8.43 -16.17
C ASP A 33 2.55 7.03 -16.27
N SER A 34 1.26 6.91 -15.95
CA SER A 34 0.49 5.66 -15.99
C SER A 34 0.99 4.55 -15.06
N ARG A 35 1.76 4.89 -14.02
CA ARG A 35 2.08 3.93 -12.95
C ARG A 35 0.84 3.60 -12.11
N GLY A 36 0.65 2.33 -11.78
CA GLY A 36 -0.38 1.87 -10.87
C GLY A 36 0.04 2.02 -9.41
N CYS A 37 1.31 1.75 -9.09
CA CYS A 37 1.86 2.03 -7.77
C CYS A 37 3.35 2.37 -7.81
N THR A 38 3.86 2.89 -6.69
CA THR A 38 5.29 3.00 -6.40
C THR A 38 5.62 2.15 -5.18
N ILE A 39 6.62 1.27 -5.29
CA ILE A 39 7.11 0.41 -4.20
C ILE A 39 8.41 0.93 -3.62
N PHE A 40 8.64 0.70 -2.32
CA PHE A 40 9.82 1.18 -1.61
C PHE A 40 10.46 0.06 -0.77
N LYS A 41 11.80 0.10 -0.68
CA LYS A 41 12.57 -0.79 0.23
C LYS A 41 12.59 -0.32 1.68
N ASP A 42 12.24 0.93 1.93
CA ASP A 42 12.12 1.50 3.27
C ASP A 42 10.68 1.40 3.78
N GLN A 43 10.51 1.37 5.10
CA GLN A 43 9.21 1.66 5.71
C GLN A 43 8.93 3.17 5.65
N THR A 44 7.67 3.54 5.79
CA THR A 44 7.15 4.92 5.77
C THR A 44 7.50 5.71 4.51
N CYS A 45 7.77 5.00 3.40
CA CYS A 45 8.26 5.58 2.14
C CYS A 45 9.49 6.49 2.35
N GLY A 46 10.50 5.96 3.06
CA GLY A 46 11.71 6.67 3.53
C GLY A 46 12.62 7.26 2.44
N SER A 47 13.92 6.96 2.51
CA SER A 47 14.91 7.54 1.60
C SER A 47 15.00 6.85 0.24
N ASP A 48 14.48 5.63 0.15
CA ASP A 48 14.37 4.89 -1.11
C ASP A 48 13.64 5.73 -2.17
N PRO A 49 14.21 5.92 -3.37
CA PRO A 49 13.59 6.72 -4.43
C PRO A 49 12.28 6.09 -4.95
N GLY A 50 12.05 4.82 -4.63
CA GLY A 50 10.91 4.04 -5.07
C GLY A 50 11.06 3.55 -6.49
N PHE A 51 10.27 2.53 -6.82
CA PHE A 51 10.19 1.97 -8.16
C PHE A 51 8.74 1.96 -8.64
N ALA A 52 8.51 2.42 -9.87
CA ALA A 52 7.19 2.54 -10.46
C ALA A 52 6.73 1.21 -11.07
N ILE A 53 5.58 0.69 -10.64
CA ILE A 53 4.92 -0.46 -11.26
C ILE A 53 3.86 0.07 -12.23
N PRO A 54 3.89 -0.32 -13.51
CA PRO A 54 2.91 0.13 -14.49
C PRO A 54 1.50 -0.34 -14.14
N GLY A 55 0.51 0.52 -14.38
CA GLY A 55 -0.92 0.23 -14.17
C GLY A 55 -1.57 -0.46 -15.36
N ASP A 56 -0.92 -1.47 -15.92
CA ASP A 56 -1.37 -2.19 -17.11
C ASP A 56 -2.11 -3.48 -16.72
N SER A 57 -3.39 -3.57 -17.09
CA SER A 57 -4.27 -4.71 -16.77
C SER A 57 -3.91 -6.00 -17.53
N GLY A 58 -2.95 -5.96 -18.46
CA GLY A 58 -2.41 -7.15 -19.13
C GLY A 58 -1.09 -7.66 -18.55
N TYR A 59 -0.51 -7.00 -17.55
CA TYR A 59 0.87 -7.24 -17.15
C TYR A 59 1.03 -7.52 -15.65
N CYS A 60 1.64 -8.67 -15.35
CA CYS A 60 2.14 -8.97 -14.02
C CYS A 60 3.62 -8.57 -13.91
N ALA A 61 3.93 -7.71 -12.94
CA ALA A 61 5.30 -7.29 -12.66
C ALA A 61 6.01 -8.29 -11.74
N ASP A 62 6.81 -9.18 -12.32
CA ASP A 62 7.66 -10.11 -11.57
C ASP A 62 8.92 -9.41 -11.04
N LEU A 63 9.04 -9.36 -9.71
CA LEU A 63 10.13 -8.63 -9.08
C LEU A 63 11.47 -9.36 -9.20
N ASN A 64 11.50 -10.65 -9.54
CA ASN A 64 12.75 -11.39 -9.71
C ASN A 64 13.51 -11.02 -11.01
N ASN A 65 12.82 -10.47 -12.02
CA ASN A 65 13.36 -10.23 -13.35
C ASN A 65 13.80 -8.76 -13.54
N LEU A 66 12.98 -7.97 -14.24
CA LEU A 66 13.24 -6.56 -14.55
C LEU A 66 13.36 -5.68 -13.31
N PHE A 67 12.87 -6.16 -12.17
CA PHE A 67 12.85 -5.44 -10.91
C PHE A 67 13.64 -6.16 -9.81
N ALA A 68 14.64 -6.99 -10.18
CA ALA A 68 15.39 -7.89 -9.29
C ALA A 68 15.85 -7.25 -7.96
N ASP A 69 16.13 -5.95 -7.95
CA ASP A 69 16.53 -5.26 -6.72
C ASP A 69 15.40 -5.15 -5.67
N TYR A 70 14.14 -5.33 -6.06
CA TYR A 70 12.96 -5.25 -5.19
C TYR A 70 12.37 -6.61 -4.79
N ASP A 71 12.79 -7.75 -5.40
CA ASP A 71 12.30 -9.09 -5.03
C ASP A 71 12.58 -9.39 -3.56
N GLY A 72 11.53 -9.59 -2.77
CA GLY A 72 11.66 -9.82 -1.32
C GLY A 72 12.25 -8.63 -0.55
N LYS A 73 12.22 -7.41 -1.11
CA LYS A 73 12.73 -6.20 -0.42
C LYS A 73 11.70 -5.11 -0.22
N VAL A 74 10.48 -5.25 -0.76
CA VAL A 74 9.39 -4.28 -0.58
C VAL A 74 8.96 -4.20 0.88
N ARG A 75 8.83 -2.97 1.40
CA ARG A 75 8.44 -2.71 2.81
C ARG A 75 7.36 -1.66 2.98
N SER A 76 7.16 -0.82 1.97
CA SER A 76 6.04 0.12 1.87
C SER A 76 5.71 0.39 0.40
N PHE A 77 4.53 0.93 0.14
CA PHE A 77 4.11 1.32 -1.21
C PHE A 77 3.03 2.39 -1.20
N ARG A 78 2.84 3.02 -2.36
CA ARG A 78 1.75 3.96 -2.65
C ARG A 78 1.05 3.54 -3.93
N VAL A 79 -0.24 3.21 -3.85
CA VAL A 79 -1.09 2.96 -5.03
C VAL A 79 -1.65 4.29 -5.51
N GLU A 80 -1.52 4.57 -6.80
CA GLU A 80 -2.02 5.81 -7.40
C GLU A 80 -3.55 5.82 -7.47
N LYS A 81 -4.11 7.03 -7.49
CA LYS A 81 -5.55 7.24 -7.67
C LYS A 81 -6.01 6.57 -8.98
N GLY A 82 -7.16 5.92 -8.95
CA GLY A 82 -7.77 5.29 -10.13
C GLY A 82 -7.20 3.91 -10.45
N TYR A 83 -6.33 3.36 -9.60
CA TYR A 83 -5.77 2.02 -9.77
C TYR A 83 -6.08 1.12 -8.57
N GLN A 84 -6.10 -0.17 -8.84
CA GLN A 84 -6.04 -1.23 -7.85
C GLN A 84 -4.82 -2.09 -8.14
N CYS A 85 -4.04 -2.36 -7.10
CA CYS A 85 -2.88 -3.23 -7.17
C CYS A 85 -3.00 -4.39 -6.18
N GLU A 86 -2.57 -5.55 -6.65
CA GLU A 86 -2.51 -6.79 -5.92
C GLU A 86 -1.05 -7.20 -5.74
N PHE A 87 -0.69 -7.56 -4.50
CA PHE A 87 0.68 -7.88 -4.13
C PHE A 87 0.77 -9.34 -3.68
N TYR A 88 1.56 -10.11 -4.41
CA TYR A 88 1.66 -11.56 -4.28
C TYR A 88 2.99 -11.97 -3.64
N LEU A 89 2.96 -13.05 -2.86
CA LEU A 89 4.17 -13.69 -2.31
C LEU A 89 4.83 -14.65 -3.30
N ASP A 90 4.11 -15.02 -4.36
CA ASP A 90 4.56 -15.88 -5.44
C ASP A 90 4.89 -15.04 -6.69
N ILE A 91 5.63 -15.63 -7.62
CA ILE A 91 5.94 -15.06 -8.94
C ILE A 91 4.72 -15.27 -9.86
N GLY A 92 4.45 -14.34 -10.78
CA GLY A 92 3.50 -14.50 -11.88
C GLY A 92 2.05 -14.17 -11.53
N CYS A 93 1.80 -13.46 -10.43
CA CYS A 93 0.47 -13.03 -9.98
C CYS A 93 -0.59 -14.16 -10.04
N PRO A 94 -0.35 -15.32 -9.40
CA PRO A 94 -1.23 -16.48 -9.53
C PRO A 94 -2.58 -16.25 -8.85
N ALA A 95 -3.67 -16.34 -9.63
CA ALA A 95 -5.03 -16.04 -9.19
C ALA A 95 -5.53 -16.86 -7.97
N TYR A 96 -4.96 -18.04 -7.72
CA TYR A 96 -5.37 -18.96 -6.64
C TYR A 96 -4.50 -18.86 -5.38
N LYS A 97 -3.55 -17.92 -5.33
CA LYS A 97 -2.67 -17.72 -4.17
C LYS A 97 -3.05 -16.49 -3.38
N SER A 98 -2.63 -16.49 -2.12
CA SER A 98 -2.85 -15.36 -1.21
C SER A 98 -2.15 -14.11 -1.72
N HIS A 99 -2.88 -13.01 -1.72
CA HIS A 99 -2.41 -11.67 -2.03
C HIS A 99 -3.13 -10.66 -1.12
N ILE A 100 -2.60 -9.44 -1.09
CA ILE A 100 -3.27 -8.28 -0.54
C ILE A 100 -3.62 -7.33 -1.69
N SER A 101 -4.77 -6.67 -1.60
CA SER A 101 -5.24 -5.73 -2.62
C SER A 101 -5.44 -4.35 -1.99
N TYR A 102 -4.97 -3.33 -2.72
CA TYR A 102 -5.12 -1.93 -2.33
C TYR A 102 -5.44 -1.10 -3.57
N GLY A 103 -6.36 -0.16 -3.44
CA GLY A 103 -6.75 0.73 -4.53
C GLY A 103 -7.86 1.67 -4.12
N SER A 104 -8.05 2.73 -4.90
CA SER A 104 -9.17 3.64 -4.74
C SER A 104 -9.39 4.41 -6.04
N LEU A 105 -10.66 4.61 -6.40
CA LEU A 105 -11.06 5.43 -7.55
C LEU A 105 -10.72 6.92 -7.36
N THR A 106 -10.75 7.40 -6.12
CA THR A 106 -10.78 8.84 -5.82
C THR A 106 -9.49 9.38 -5.25
N GLU A 107 -8.67 8.54 -4.60
CA GLU A 107 -7.46 8.96 -3.91
C GLU A 107 -6.33 7.94 -4.02
N SER A 108 -5.11 8.36 -3.72
CA SER A 108 -3.98 7.45 -3.61
C SER A 108 -3.96 6.76 -2.26
N VAL A 109 -3.65 5.48 -2.24
CA VAL A 109 -3.57 4.68 -1.00
C VAL A 109 -2.12 4.53 -0.58
N ASN A 110 -1.79 5.00 0.62
CA ASN A 110 -0.45 4.86 1.19
C ASN A 110 -0.42 3.69 2.18
N VAL A 111 0.51 2.76 1.97
CA VAL A 111 0.79 1.66 2.90
C VAL A 111 2.20 1.83 3.44
N PRO A 112 2.36 2.54 4.57
CA PRO A 112 3.66 2.91 5.14
C PRO A 112 4.42 1.70 5.69
N THR A 113 3.73 0.64 6.06
CA THR A 113 4.33 -0.54 6.67
C THR A 113 3.53 -1.76 6.26
N LEU A 114 4.24 -2.84 5.96
CA LEU A 114 3.64 -4.15 5.76
C LEU A 114 3.65 -4.96 7.06
N ASN A 115 2.64 -5.81 7.23
CA ASN A 115 2.68 -6.80 8.29
C ASN A 115 3.76 -7.86 7.98
N SER A 116 4.10 -8.70 8.96
CA SER A 116 5.17 -9.70 8.85
C SER A 116 4.93 -10.80 7.80
N THR A 117 3.69 -10.96 7.31
CA THR A 117 3.36 -11.88 6.22
C THR A 117 3.88 -11.36 4.88
N TYR A 118 3.91 -10.03 4.68
CA TYR A 118 4.25 -9.40 3.40
C TYR A 118 5.55 -8.58 3.41
N ASP A 119 5.99 -8.05 4.58
CA ASP A 119 7.24 -7.28 4.70
C ASP A 119 8.40 -8.13 4.18
N ARG A 120 9.12 -7.61 3.17
CA ARG A 120 10.25 -8.29 2.52
C ARG A 120 9.93 -9.65 1.91
N LYS A 121 8.68 -9.86 1.47
CA LYS A 121 8.23 -11.15 0.90
C LYS A 121 7.41 -11.03 -0.38
N ILE A 122 7.03 -9.81 -0.80
CA ILE A 122 6.35 -9.59 -2.07
C ILE A 122 7.30 -9.94 -3.22
N ARG A 123 6.78 -10.67 -4.22
CA ARG A 123 7.54 -11.20 -5.36
C ARG A 123 6.94 -10.86 -6.72
N SER A 124 5.63 -10.63 -6.79
CA SER A 124 5.00 -10.10 -8.00
C SER A 124 3.86 -9.16 -7.66
N ILE A 125 3.59 -8.24 -8.58
CA ILE A 125 2.60 -7.17 -8.41
C ILE A 125 1.80 -7.04 -9.71
N TYR A 126 0.48 -7.02 -9.58
CA TYR A 126 -0.43 -6.73 -10.68
C TYR A 126 -1.16 -5.43 -10.38
N CYS A 127 -1.27 -4.53 -11.35
CA CYS A 127 -2.00 -3.28 -11.19
C CYS A 127 -2.95 -3.05 -12.37
N CYS A 128 -4.21 -2.78 -12.09
CA CYS A 128 -5.22 -2.47 -13.09
C CYS A 128 -5.88 -1.12 -12.83
N ASN A 129 -6.37 -0.50 -13.90
CA ASN A 129 -7.16 0.72 -13.81
C ASN A 129 -8.58 0.35 -13.34
N LEU A 130 -9.14 1.17 -12.45
CA LEU A 130 -10.47 0.99 -11.86
C LEU A 130 -11.61 1.64 -12.67
N ASN A 131 -11.30 2.32 -13.79
CA ASN A 131 -12.24 3.01 -14.71
C ASN A 131 -13.71 2.57 -14.63
#